data_AF-A0A1U7GKM1-F1
#
_entry.id   AF-A0A1U7GKM1-F1
#
_cell.length_a   1.000
_cell.length_b   1.000
_cell.length_c   1.000
_cell.angle_alpha   90.00
_cell.angle_beta   90.00
_cell.angle_gamma   90.00
#
_symmetry.space_group_name_H-M   'P 1'
#
loop_
_entity.id
_entity.type
_entity.pdbx_description
1 polymer ?
#
loop_
_entity_poly.entity_id
_entity_poly.type
_entity_poly.pdbx_seq_one_letter_code
_entity_poly.pdbx_strand_id
1 'polypeptide(L)' 'MHPTWIVAGLVVIALAVALAVRLNRAVRRCPRCGRGEVDLVAEGEGWAERCRSCGWTADVGVDDVRVW' A
#
# COMPACT_ATOMS: atom_id res chain seq x y z
N MET A 1 21.95 -16.81 29.65
CA MET A 1 21.17 -16.63 28.41
C MET A 1 20.59 -15.22 28.46
N HIS A 2 21.12 -14.31 27.65
CA HIS A 2 20.86 -12.87 27.83
C HIS A 2 19.55 -12.49 27.12
N PRO A 3 18.49 -12.07 27.84
CA PRO A 3 17.20 -11.69 27.23
C PRO A 3 17.31 -10.47 26.30
N THR A 4 18.45 -9.79 26.30
CA THR A 4 18.77 -8.63 25.45
C THR A 4 18.69 -8.93 23.95
N TRP A 5 19.03 -10.15 23.52
CA TRP A 5 18.94 -10.54 22.10
C TRP A 5 17.51 -10.60 21.59
N ILE A 6 16.57 -11.03 22.45
CA ILE A 6 15.14 -11.11 22.12
C ILE A 6 14.57 -9.70 21.97
N VAL A 7 14.90 -8.80 22.91
CA VAL A 7 14.44 -7.41 22.87
C VAL A 7 14.99 -6.67 21.64
N ALA A 8 16.27 -6.84 21.34
CA ALA A 8 16.89 -6.24 20.14
C ALA A 8 16.22 -6.72 18.84
N GLY A 9 15.91 -8.02 18.75
CA GLY A 9 15.20 -8.58 17.60
C GLY A 9 13.80 -7.98 17.42
N LEU A 10 13.02 -7.86 18.51
CA LEU A 10 11.68 -7.27 18.46
C LEU A 10 11.69 -5.81 18.00
N VAL A 11 12.68 -5.02 18.45
CA VAL A 11 12.84 -3.62 18.04
C VAL A 11 13.12 -3.50 16.54
N VAL A 12 14.00 -4.35 15.99
CA VAL A 12 14.31 -4.36 14.55
C VAL A 12 13.07 -4.73 13.72
N ILE A 13 12.31 -5.74 14.14
CA ILE A 13 11.07 -6.15 13.46
C ILE A 13 10.05 -5.00 13.48
N ALA A 14 9.85 -4.35 14.63
CA ALA A 14 8.92 -3.23 14.74
C ALA A 14 9.29 -2.05 13.84
N LEU A 15 10.59 -1.73 13.75
CA LEU A 15 11.11 -0.71 12.83
C LEU A 15 10.87 -1.06 11.36
N ALA A 16 11.14 -2.30 10.97
CA ALA A 16 10.91 -2.78 9.61
C ALA A 16 9.42 -2.71 9.23
N VAL A 17 8.52 -3.13 10.12
CA VAL A 17 7.07 -3.05 9.91
C VAL A 17 6.62 -1.59 9.79
N ALA A 18 7.10 -0.70 10.68
CA ALA A 18 6.76 0.72 10.62
C ALA A 18 7.21 1.36 9.29
N LEU A 19 8.39 0.98 8.80
CA LEU A 19 8.93 1.43 7.52
C LEU A 19 8.08 0.90 6.35
N ALA A 20 7.75 -0.38 6.36
CA ALA A 20 6.88 -1.01 5.35
C ALA A 20 5.49 -0.38 5.32
N VAL A 21 4.88 -0.10 6.48
CA VAL A 21 3.59 0.58 6.57
C VAL A 21 3.68 2.01 6.01
N ARG A 22 4.76 2.75 6.29
CA ARG A 22 4.97 4.09 5.71
C ARG A 22 5.13 4.04 4.20
N LEU A 23 5.88 3.09 3.67
CA LEU A 23 6.04 2.85 2.24
C LEU A 23 4.70 2.50 1.60
N ASN A 24 3.95 1.56 2.18
CA ASN A 24 2.64 1.14 1.68
C ASN A 24 1.61 2.29 1.74
N ARG A 25 1.67 3.14 2.78
CA ARG A 25 0.87 4.38 2.85
C ARG A 25 1.30 5.43 1.83
N ALA A 26 2.58 5.49 1.45
CA ALA A 26 3.04 6.36 0.37
C ALA A 26 2.54 5.86 -0.99
N VAL A 27 2.44 4.54 -1.18
CA VAL A 27 1.85 3.93 -2.38
C VAL A 27 0.33 4.16 -2.43
N ARG A 28 -0.38 4.16 -1.29
CA ARG A 28 -1.81 4.55 -1.24
C ARG A 28 -2.07 6.04 -1.48
N ARG A 29 -1.04 6.89 -1.58
CA ARG A 29 -1.25 8.27 -2.01
C ARG A 29 -1.35 8.27 -3.52
N CYS A 30 -2.36 8.95 -4.05
CA CYS A 30 -2.50 9.10 -5.49
C CYS A 30 -1.18 9.59 -6.09
N PRO A 31 -0.61 8.87 -7.09
CA PRO A 31 0.69 9.22 -7.66
C PRO A 31 0.67 10.58 -8.36
N ARG A 32 -0.52 11.08 -8.74
CA ARG A 32 -0.68 12.36 -9.44
C ARG A 32 -0.68 13.57 -8.50
N CYS A 33 -1.45 13.54 -7.41
CA CYS A 33 -1.58 14.68 -6.51
C CYS A 33 -0.92 14.49 -5.13
N GLY A 34 -0.38 13.30 -4.85
CA GLY A 34 0.29 12.93 -3.60
C GLY A 34 -0.63 12.98 -2.37
N ARG A 35 -1.95 13.08 -2.58
CA ARG A 35 -2.97 13.24 -1.54
C ARG A 35 -4.21 12.42 -1.91
N GLY A 36 -5.02 12.10 -0.91
CA GLY A 36 -6.27 11.37 -1.10
C GLY A 36 -6.09 9.85 -1.15
N GLU A 37 -7.18 9.16 -0.85
CA GLU A 37 -7.27 7.71 -1.01
C GLU A 37 -7.59 7.35 -2.46
N VAL A 38 -7.03 6.22 -2.88
CA VAL A 38 -7.28 5.57 -4.16
C VAL A 38 -8.23 4.41 -3.90
N ASP A 39 -9.37 4.41 -4.56
CA ASP A 39 -10.38 3.34 -4.49
C ASP A 39 -10.29 2.49 -5.76
N LEU A 40 -10.52 1.19 -5.62
CA LEU A 40 -10.72 0.28 -6.74
C LEU A 40 -12.18 0.35 -7.19
N VAL A 41 -12.38 0.70 -8.46
CA VAL A 41 -13.70 0.77 -9.10
C VAL A 41 -13.74 -0.24 -10.25
N ALA A 42 -14.85 -0.96 -10.38
CA ALA A 42 -15.09 -1.79 -11.55
C ALA A 42 -15.48 -0.89 -12.74
N GLU A 43 -14.72 -0.95 -13.83
CA GLU A 43 -15.02 -0.27 -15.09
C GLU A 43 -15.10 -1.30 -16.22
N GLY A 44 -16.31 -1.56 -16.72
CA GLY A 44 -16.55 -2.56 -17.75
C GLY A 44 -16.20 -3.98 -17.31
N GLU A 45 -15.30 -4.64 -18.04
CA GLU A 45 -14.77 -5.98 -17.73
C GLU A 45 -13.51 -5.95 -16.85
N GLY A 46 -13.04 -4.77 -16.44
CA GLY A 46 -11.80 -4.58 -15.69
C GLY A 46 -11.97 -3.82 -14.38
N TRP A 47 -10.83 -3.59 -13.73
CA TRP A 47 -10.74 -2.77 -12.52
C TRP A 47 -9.85 -1.57 -12.79
N ALA A 48 -10.22 -0.42 -12.23
CA ALA A 48 -9.42 0.79 -12.28
C ALA A 48 -9.22 1.34 -10.87
N GLU A 49 -8.03 1.87 -10.61
CA GLU A 49 -7.74 2.66 -9.43
C GLU A 49 -8.16 4.11 -9.68
N ARG A 50 -9.07 4.66 -8.87
CA ARG A 50 -9.49 6.07 -8.94
C ARG A 50 -9.16 6.83 -7.67
N CYS A 51 -8.48 7.96 -7.79
CA CYS A 51 -8.25 8.87 -6.69
C CYS A 51 -9.50 9.73 -6.39
N ARG A 52 -9.97 9.73 -5.14
CA ARG A 52 -11.10 10.58 -4.72
C ARG A 52 -10.81 12.08 -4.69
N SER A 53 -9.55 12.48 -4.53
CA SER A 53 -9.20 13.90 -4.37
C SER A 53 -8.99 14.64 -5.67
N CYS A 54 -8.44 13.99 -6.71
CA CYS A 54 -8.14 14.64 -7.99
C CYS A 54 -8.76 13.98 -9.21
N GLY A 55 -9.48 12.86 -9.03
CA GLY A 55 -10.12 12.12 -10.12
C GLY A 55 -9.16 11.37 -11.04
N TRP A 56 -7.87 11.26 -10.69
CA TRP A 56 -6.91 10.45 -11.43
C TRP A 56 -7.37 8.99 -11.49
N THR A 57 -7.26 8.38 -12.67
CA THR A 57 -7.57 6.97 -12.91
C THR A 57 -6.38 6.25 -13.53
N ALA A 58 -6.18 4.98 -13.16
CA ALA A 58 -5.30 4.05 -13.85
C ALA A 58 -5.93 2.66 -13.91
N ASP A 59 -5.84 2.03 -15.07
CA ASP A 59 -6.29 0.65 -15.27
C ASP A 59 -5.40 -0.30 -14.49
N VAL A 60 -6.01 -1.23 -13.75
CA VAL A 60 -5.31 -2.31 -13.07
C VAL A 60 -5.37 -3.52 -13.99
N GLY A 61 -4.24 -3.83 -14.61
CA GLY A 61 -4.10 -5.05 -15.41
C GLY A 61 -4.49 -6.27 -14.57
N VAL A 62 -5.40 -7.10 -15.09
CA VAL A 62 -5.92 -8.29 -14.41
C VAL A 62 -4.82 -9.32 -14.10
N ASP A 63 -3.64 -9.21 -14.74
CA ASP A 63 -2.47 -10.06 -14.46
C ASP A 63 -1.93 -9.94 -13.02
N ASP A 64 -2.24 -8.85 -12.28
CA ASP A 64 -1.78 -8.63 -10.90
C ASP A 64 -2.80 -9.04 -9.81
N VAL A 65 -4.05 -9.36 -10.18
CA VAL A 65 -5.10 -9.69 -9.20
C VAL A 65 -5.15 -11.21 -8.96
N ARG A 66 -4.19 -11.73 -8.17
CA ARG A 66 -4.32 -13.07 -7.58
C ARG A 66 -5.30 -13.02 -6.42
N VAL A 67 -6.54 -13.41 -6.69
CA VAL A 67 -7.56 -13.68 -5.67
C VAL A 67 -7.15 -14.97 -4.93
N TRP A 68 -6.88 -14.86 -3.63
CA TRP A 68 -6.59 -16.00 -2.73
C TRP A 68 -7.87 -16.52 -2.11
#